data_AF-A0A024FG40-F1
#
_entry.id   AF-A0A024FG40-F1
#
_cell.length_a   1.000
_cell.length_b   1.000
_cell.length_c   1.000
_cell.angle_alpha   90.00
_cell.angle_beta   90.00
_cell.angle_gamma   90.00
#
_symmetry.space_group_name_H-M   'P 1'
#
loop_
_entity.id
_entity.type
_entity.pdbx_description
1 polymer ?
#
loop_
_entity_poly.entity_id
_entity_poly.type
_entity_poly.pdbx_seq_one_letter_code
_entity_poly.pdbx_strand_id
1 'polypeptide(L)'
;MNTAYSDGIYFVGLDNHVGYVLIKDKELYFLHSSYCDDKVVFELAEKAPCFGSNFYVFAEITTNRKLVKSWIFGERLSIPIN
;
A
#
# COMPACT_ATOMS: atom_id res chain seq x y z
N MET A 1 -13.19 12.88 -0.27
CA MET A 1 -12.70 11.54 -0.65
C MET A 1 -13.90 10.69 -1.04
N ASN A 2 -13.77 9.92 -2.13
CA ASN A 2 -14.77 8.95 -2.55
C ASN A 2 -14.99 7.94 -1.40
N THR A 3 -16.22 7.51 -1.13
CA THR A 3 -16.53 6.59 0.00
C THR A 3 -15.97 5.18 -0.17
N ALA A 4 -15.25 4.91 -1.26
CA ALA A 4 -14.67 3.62 -1.61
C ALA A 4 -13.45 3.23 -0.78
N TYR A 5 -12.77 4.19 -0.12
CA TYR A 5 -11.53 3.92 0.63
C TYR A 5 -11.63 4.40 2.07
N SER A 6 -11.18 3.58 3.00
CA SER A 6 -11.10 3.83 4.44
C SER A 6 -9.65 3.96 4.88
N ASP A 7 -9.43 4.38 6.12
CA ASP A 7 -8.10 4.29 6.72
C ASP A 7 -7.56 2.85 6.65
N GLY A 8 -6.31 2.70 6.23
CA GLY A 8 -5.71 1.40 5.93
C GLY A 8 -4.56 1.47 4.94
N ILE A 9 -3.92 0.32 4.69
CA ILE A 9 -2.83 0.18 3.73
C ILE A 9 -3.36 -0.50 2.47
N TYR A 10 -3.03 0.08 1.32
CA TYR A 10 -3.43 -0.36 -0.02
C TYR A 10 -2.20 -0.55 -0.89
N PHE A 11 -2.27 -1.45 -1.86
CA PHE A 11 -1.37 -1.40 -3.01
C PHE A 11 -1.72 -0.21 -3.89
N VAL A 12 -0.70 0.44 -4.44
CA VAL A 12 -0.86 1.42 -5.52
C VAL A 12 0.01 1.01 -6.69
N GLY A 13 -0.61 0.88 -7.87
CA GLY A 13 0.07 0.75 -9.14
C GLY A 13 0.02 2.08 -9.89
N LEU A 14 1.19 2.56 -10.31
CA LEU A 14 1.38 3.69 -11.19
C LEU A 14 1.82 3.18 -12.58
N ASP A 15 1.84 4.05 -13.58
CA ASP A 15 2.34 3.68 -14.91
C ASP A 15 3.87 3.48 -14.95
N ASN A 16 4.57 4.12 -14.01
CA ASN A 16 6.02 4.16 -13.93
C ASN A 16 6.60 3.53 -12.65
N HIS A 17 5.75 3.19 -11.67
CA HIS A 17 6.19 2.75 -10.35
C HIS A 17 5.11 1.98 -9.58
N VAL A 18 5.47 1.43 -8.41
CA VAL A 18 4.54 0.70 -7.54
C VAL A 18 4.94 0.92 -6.08
N GLY A 19 3.97 0.80 -5.19
CA GLY A 19 4.24 0.79 -3.75
C GLY A 19 2.99 0.54 -2.95
N TYR A 20 3.00 1.05 -1.72
CA TYR A 20 1.84 1.05 -0.84
C TYR A 20 1.40 2.48 -0.55
N VAL A 21 0.10 2.65 -0.36
CA VAL A 21 -0.45 3.89 0.19
C VAL A 21 -1.09 3.59 1.53
N LEU A 22 -0.66 4.31 2.55
CA LEU A 22 -1.36 4.37 3.83
C LEU A 22 -2.33 5.56 3.79
N ILE A 23 -3.61 5.28 3.93
CA ILE A 23 -4.65 6.27 4.22
C ILE A 23 -4.79 6.34 5.73
N LYS A 24 -4.59 7.53 6.30
CA LYS A 24 -4.78 7.76 7.73
C LYS A 24 -5.22 9.18 7.98
N ASP A 25 -6.33 9.37 8.69
CA ASP A 25 -6.85 10.70 9.05
C ASP A 25 -7.04 11.64 7.84
N LYS A 26 -7.45 11.07 6.68
CA LYS A 26 -7.58 11.73 5.37
C LYS A 26 -6.26 12.16 4.71
N GLU A 27 -5.12 11.75 5.26
CA GLU A 27 -3.81 11.92 4.66
C GLU A 27 -3.39 10.66 3.90
N LEU A 28 -2.66 10.86 2.80
CA LEU A 28 -2.13 9.80 1.94
C LEU A 28 -0.61 9.78 2.09
N TYR A 29 -0.07 8.66 2.58
CA TYR A 29 1.36 8.44 2.64
C TYR A 29 1.77 7.39 1.62
N PHE A 30 2.80 7.69 0.82
CA PHE A 30 3.38 6.76 -0.13
C PHE A 30 4.57 6.04 0.51
N LEU A 31 4.52 4.71 0.52
CA LEU A 31 5.55 3.83 1.03
C LEU A 31 6.12 3.04 -0.15
N HIS A 32 7.36 3.32 -0.51
CA HIS A 32 7.96 2.69 -1.68
C HIS A 32 9.48 2.67 -1.59
N SER A 33 10.09 1.81 -2.39
CA SER A 33 11.50 1.93 -2.74
C SER A 33 11.64 3.09 -3.72
N SER A 34 12.23 4.20 -3.28
CA SER A 34 12.41 5.41 -4.09
C SER A 34 13.60 5.25 -5.02
N TYR A 35 13.34 5.34 -6.33
CA TYR A 35 14.40 5.54 -7.33
C TYR A 35 14.87 7.01 -7.39
N CYS A 36 14.17 7.91 -6.69
CA CYS A 36 14.55 9.31 -6.52
C CYS A 36 15.64 9.48 -5.43
N ASP A 37 15.68 8.57 -4.44
CA ASP A 37 16.50 8.69 -3.21
C ASP A 37 17.37 7.46 -2.89
N ASP A 38 17.33 6.41 -3.72
CA ASP A 38 18.02 5.12 -3.52
C ASP A 38 17.77 4.46 -2.15
N LYS A 39 16.57 4.64 -1.60
CA LYS A 39 16.17 4.10 -0.28
C LYS A 39 14.66 3.84 -0.20
N VAL A 40 14.24 3.10 0.83
CA VAL A 40 12.81 2.99 1.16
C VAL A 40 12.37 4.29 1.85
N VAL A 41 11.29 4.88 1.36
CA VAL A 41 10.75 6.16 1.84
C VAL A 41 9.32 5.98 2.35
N PHE A 42 8.99 6.71 3.41
CA PHE A 42 7.65 6.95 3.91
C PHE A 42 7.41 8.46 3.86
N GLU A 43 6.56 8.93 2.96
CA GLU A 43 6.36 10.36 2.73
C GLU A 43 4.92 10.69 2.32
N LEU A 44 4.54 11.98 2.35
CA LEU A 44 3.23 12.40 1.87
C LEU A 44 3.15 12.21 0.36
N ALA A 45 2.13 11.50 -0.11
CA ALA A 45 1.94 11.19 -1.51
C ALA A 45 1.86 12.45 -2.39
N GLU A 46 1.26 13.53 -1.87
CA GLU A 46 1.19 14.84 -2.56
C GLU A 46 2.56 15.49 -2.79
N LYS A 47 3.54 15.18 -1.94
CA LYS A 47 4.89 15.78 -1.99
C LYS A 47 5.93 14.84 -2.61
N ALA A 48 5.57 13.57 -2.81
CA ALA A 48 6.45 12.53 -3.29
C ALA A 48 6.75 12.70 -4.79
N PRO A 49 8.00 12.99 -5.20
CA PRO A 49 8.35 13.17 -6.61
C PRO A 49 8.07 11.92 -7.45
N CYS A 50 8.26 10.75 -6.83
CA CYS A 50 8.10 9.43 -7.40
C CYS A 50 6.61 8.94 -7.39
N PHE A 51 5.64 9.78 -7.02
CA PHE A 51 4.20 9.41 -6.99
C PHE A 51 3.40 9.96 -8.20
N GLY A 52 3.99 10.85 -9.00
CA GLY A 52 3.33 11.39 -10.20
C GLY A 52 3.15 10.34 -11.30
N SER A 53 1.90 10.11 -11.72
CA SER A 53 1.51 9.09 -12.70
C SER A 53 0.33 9.54 -13.57
N ASN A 54 0.23 8.98 -14.79
CA ASN A 54 -0.94 9.18 -15.66
C ASN A 54 -2.18 8.43 -15.17
N PHE A 55 -2.02 7.34 -14.43
CA PHE A 55 -3.11 6.60 -13.81
C PHE A 55 -2.74 6.03 -12.45
N TYR A 56 -3.75 5.77 -11.63
CA TYR A 56 -3.56 5.19 -10.30
C TYR A 56 -4.52 4.03 -10.12
N VAL A 57 -3.98 2.85 -9.85
CA VAL A 57 -4.76 1.66 -9.51
C VAL A 57 -4.54 1.36 -8.05
N PHE A 58 -5.61 1.43 -7.26
CA PHE A 58 -5.59 1.08 -5.85
C PHE A 58 -6.24 -0.29 -5.64
N ALA A 59 -5.63 -1.11 -4.79
CA ALA A 59 -6.17 -2.40 -4.39
C ALA A 59 -5.93 -2.64 -2.91
N GLU A 60 -6.89 -3.30 -2.25
CA GLU A 60 -6.66 -3.81 -0.90
C GLU A 60 -5.51 -4.82 -0.91
N ILE A 61 -4.70 -4.87 0.16
CA ILE A 61 -3.61 -5.87 0.26
C ILE A 61 -4.17 -7.29 0.16
N THR A 62 -5.29 -7.54 0.85
CA THR A 62 -6.03 -8.80 0.81
C THR A 62 -7.36 -8.63 1.54
N THR A 63 -8.37 -9.40 1.12
CA THR A 63 -9.61 -9.58 1.88
C THR A 63 -9.51 -10.75 2.88
N ASN A 64 -8.41 -11.50 2.88
CA ASN A 64 -8.20 -12.65 3.75
C ASN A 64 -7.77 -12.21 5.17
N ARG A 65 -8.76 -12.00 6.04
CA ARG A 65 -8.51 -11.61 7.44
C ARG A 65 -7.66 -12.61 8.23
N LYS A 66 -7.72 -13.91 7.90
CA LYS A 66 -6.91 -14.94 8.56
C LYS A 66 -5.43 -14.77 8.21
N LEU A 67 -5.13 -14.47 6.94
CA LEU A 67 -3.78 -14.14 6.49
C LEU A 67 -3.24 -12.91 7.23
N VAL A 68 -4.01 -11.80 7.24
CA VAL A 68 -3.59 -10.55 7.92
C VAL A 68 -3.33 -10.78 9.40
N LYS A 69 -4.24 -11.46 10.10
CA LYS A 69 -4.08 -11.79 11.52
C LYS A 69 -2.81 -12.61 11.75
N SER A 70 -2.63 -13.69 10.98
CA SER A 70 -1.47 -14.57 11.16
C SER A 70 -0.17 -13.82 10.89
N TRP A 71 -0.14 -12.93 9.89
CA TRP A 71 1.01 -12.09 9.62
C TRP A 71 1.34 -11.13 10.77
N ILE A 72 0.34 -10.40 11.29
CA ILE A 72 0.53 -9.46 12.41
C ILE A 72 1.05 -10.15 13.67
N PHE A 73 0.53 -11.34 13.99
CA PHE A 73 0.89 -12.08 15.20
C PHE A 73 2.06 -13.06 14.99
N GLY A 74 2.64 -13.13 13.79
CA GLY A 74 3.71 -14.08 13.47
C GLY A 74 3.29 -15.56 13.57
N GLU A 75 1.99 -15.84 13.42
CA GLU A 75 1.44 -17.18 13.49
C GLU A 75 1.69 -17.94 12.19
N ARG A 76 1.95 -19.25 12.29
CA ARG A 76 2.07 -20.12 11.12
C ARG A 76 0.71 -20.27 10.43
N LEU A 77 0.62 -19.88 9.16
CA LEU A 77 -0.56 -20.14 8.33
C LEU A 77 -0.42 -21.48 7.60
N SER A 78 -1.21 -22.49 8.00
CA SER A 78 -1.30 -23.75 7.27
C SER A 78 -2.09 -23.57 5.97
N ILE A 79 -1.44 -23.82 4.83
CA ILE A 79 -2.07 -23.81 3.51
C ILE A 79 -2.62 -25.22 3.24
N PRO A 80 -3.92 -25.39 2.94
CA PRO A 80 -4.46 -26.68 2.56
C PRO A 80 -3.78 -27.19 1.28
N ILE A 81 -3.34 -28.44 1.27
CA ILE A 81 -2.89 -29.12 0.06
C ILE A 81 -4.13 -29.83 -0.46
N ASN A 82 -4.72 -29.32 -1.54
CA ASN A 82 -5.76 -30.03 -2.28
C ASN A 82 -5.12 -31.15 -3.12
#